data_AF-A0AAV4G459-F1
#
_entry.id   AF-A0AAV4G459-F1
#
_cell.length_a   1.000
_cell.length_b   1.000
_cell.length_c   1.000
_cell.angle_alpha   90.00
_cell.angle_beta   90.00
_cell.angle_gamma   90.00
#
_symmetry.space_group_name_H-M   'P 1'
#
loop_
_entity.id
_entity.type
_entity.pdbx_description
1 polymer ?
#
loop_
_entity_poly.entity_id
_entity_poly.type
_entity_poly.pdbx_seq_one_letter_code
_entity_poly.pdbx_strand_id
1 'polypeptide(L)'
;MEQHKEEYQYIQRADSSLAGTKRPPKPNTIEKLPYVLINTFIIIFTVSDRNRVVLLNQYLYHRFARDVSGNVSIDTTSRPCGNESDLASSESDTSRVQRMTSSMIMNFELVVSLLGVLGSLFLGTFSTSLGRKAQLLIPISGYTVRALSILAVAFWDLPLSWLYVGCVAEGIMGGAPGVYLGVFLYVSDITPRNRKRTLGLALLEGIRGIMGSGINIASGQMIQRATFLVPASFTASGATLW
;
A
#
# COMPACT_ATOMS: atom_id res chain seq x y z
N MET A 1 -15.43 38.36 -23.82
CA MET A 1 -14.32 37.66 -24.49
C MET A 1 -12.95 38.28 -24.18
N GLU A 2 -12.85 39.59 -23.99
CA GLU A 2 -11.56 40.23 -23.63
C GLU A 2 -11.11 39.94 -22.18
N GLN A 3 -12.03 39.92 -21.20
CA GLN A 3 -11.69 39.59 -19.80
C GLN A 3 -11.04 38.20 -19.64
N HIS A 4 -11.46 37.21 -20.43
CA HIS A 4 -10.81 35.90 -20.41
C HIS A 4 -9.39 35.96 -20.96
N LYS A 5 -9.13 36.78 -21.99
CA LYS A 5 -7.77 36.92 -22.54
C LYS A 5 -6.81 37.57 -21.54
N GLU A 6 -7.29 38.51 -20.73
CA GLU A 6 -6.51 39.15 -19.67
C GLU A 6 -6.19 38.16 -18.53
N GLU A 7 -7.15 37.31 -18.17
CA GLU A 7 -6.97 36.23 -17.19
C GLU A 7 -5.93 35.21 -17.68
N TYR A 8 -5.97 34.80 -18.96
CA TYR A 8 -4.96 33.93 -19.56
C TYR A 8 -3.56 34.57 -19.57
N GLN A 9 -3.47 35.87 -19.84
CA GLN A 9 -2.19 36.59 -19.81
C GLN A 9 -1.62 36.74 -18.40
N TYR A 10 -2.48 36.89 -17.39
CA TYR A 10 -2.08 36.94 -15.99
C TYR A 10 -1.53 35.58 -15.52
N ILE A 11 -2.19 34.47 -15.89
CA ILE A 11 -1.72 33.11 -15.56
C ILE A 11 -0.38 32.81 -16.25
N GLN A 12 -0.18 33.25 -17.50
CA GLN A 12 1.13 33.13 -18.19
C GLN A 12 2.23 33.97 -17.52
N ARG A 13 1.91 35.16 -16.99
CA ARG A 13 2.87 35.99 -16.22
C ARG A 13 3.21 35.37 -14.86
N ALA A 14 2.24 34.78 -14.17
CA ALA A 14 2.48 34.10 -12.91
C ALA A 14 3.37 32.85 -13.11
N ASP A 15 3.13 32.04 -14.15
CA ASP A 15 3.93 30.84 -14.46
C ASP A 15 5.36 31.20 -14.90
N SER A 16 5.53 32.30 -15.66
CA SER A 16 6.85 32.82 -16.04
C SER A 16 7.61 33.45 -14.87
N SER A 17 6.94 34.00 -13.85
CA SER A 17 7.56 34.45 -12.61
C SER A 17 8.07 33.28 -11.74
N LEU A 18 7.35 32.15 -11.71
CA LEU A 18 7.83 30.89 -11.11
C LEU A 18 8.97 30.24 -11.92
N ALA A 19 9.00 30.47 -13.23
CA ALA A 19 10.06 30.00 -14.14
C ALA A 19 11.39 30.76 -13.98
N GLY A 20 11.42 31.87 -13.22
CA GLY A 20 12.62 32.65 -12.91
C GLY A 20 13.67 31.88 -12.10
N THR A 21 13.26 30.86 -11.36
CA THR A 21 14.19 29.86 -10.79
C THR A 21 14.58 28.86 -11.88
N LYS A 22 15.54 29.24 -12.73
CA LYS A 22 16.20 28.34 -13.68
C LYS A 22 16.76 27.14 -12.91
N ARG A 23 16.02 26.03 -12.88
CA ARG A 23 16.56 24.75 -12.43
C ARG A 23 17.75 24.43 -13.34
N PRO A 24 18.92 24.05 -12.78
CA PRO A 24 20.11 23.77 -13.57
C PRO A 24 19.78 22.74 -14.66
N PRO A 25 20.38 22.85 -15.85
CA PRO A 25 20.15 21.89 -16.93
C PRO A 25 20.45 20.48 -16.41
N LYS A 26 19.41 19.62 -16.36
CA LYS A 26 19.59 18.25 -15.88
C LYS A 26 20.60 17.54 -16.77
N PRO A 27 21.59 16.84 -16.20
CA PRO A 27 22.57 16.10 -16.99
C PRO A 27 21.86 15.08 -17.89
N ASN A 28 22.37 14.92 -19.12
CA ASN A 28 21.82 14.01 -20.14
C ASN A 28 21.99 12.51 -19.79
N THR A 29 22.68 12.23 -18.68
CA THR A 29 23.01 10.91 -18.18
C THR A 29 22.19 10.65 -16.91
N ILE A 30 21.57 9.47 -16.85
CA ILE A 30 20.85 9.02 -15.65
C ILE A 30 21.89 8.77 -14.55
N GLU A 31 21.74 9.44 -13.42
CA GLU A 31 22.53 9.12 -12.23
C GLU A 31 22.13 7.73 -11.74
N LYS A 32 23.03 6.75 -11.96
CA LYS A 32 22.73 5.32 -11.72
C LYS A 32 22.46 5.02 -10.25
N LEU A 33 23.19 5.65 -9.34
CA LEU A 33 23.09 5.42 -7.89
C LEU A 33 21.71 5.80 -7.31
N PRO A 34 21.19 7.03 -7.46
CA PRO A 34 19.87 7.39 -6.96
C PRO A 34 18.74 6.60 -7.65
N TYR A 35 18.94 6.22 -8.93
CA TYR A 35 17.99 5.40 -9.65
C TYR A 35 17.90 3.96 -9.09
N VAL A 36 19.04 3.36 -8.70
CA VAL A 36 19.03 2.05 -8.05
C VAL A 36 18.38 2.14 -6.67
N LEU A 37 18.75 3.15 -5.87
CA LEU A 37 18.20 3.32 -4.51
C LEU A 37 16.67 3.47 -4.50
N ILE A 38 16.10 4.27 -5.41
CA ILE A 38 14.64 4.43 -5.48
C ILE A 38 13.93 3.15 -5.96
N ASN A 39 14.54 2.40 -6.87
CA ASN A 39 14.00 1.11 -7.32
C ASN A 39 14.07 0.05 -6.22
N THR A 40 15.16 0.01 -5.44
CA THR A 40 15.25 -0.88 -4.27
C THR A 40 14.19 -0.50 -3.23
N PHE A 41 14.02 0.79 -2.95
CA PHE A 41 13.00 1.27 -2.02
C PHE A 41 11.58 0.85 -2.44
N ILE A 42 11.20 1.08 -3.70
CA ILE A 42 9.84 0.73 -4.16
C ILE A 42 9.60 -0.78 -4.13
N ILE A 43 10.62 -1.60 -4.39
CA ILE A 43 10.52 -3.06 -4.27
C ILE A 43 10.22 -3.45 -2.82
N ILE A 44 11.03 -2.98 -1.86
CA ILE A 44 10.86 -3.30 -0.44
C ILE A 44 9.50 -2.82 0.07
N PHE A 45 9.11 -1.59 -0.30
CA PHE A 45 7.82 -1.04 0.08
C PHE A 45 6.66 -1.85 -0.49
N THR A 46 6.70 -2.20 -1.79
CA THR A 46 5.67 -3.02 -2.44
C THR A 46 5.57 -4.39 -1.77
N VAL A 47 6.71 -4.98 -1.41
CA VAL A 47 6.72 -6.28 -0.73
C VAL A 47 6.04 -6.20 0.63
N SER A 48 6.39 -5.18 1.40
CA SER A 48 5.86 -4.95 2.75
C SER A 48 4.37 -4.64 2.73
N ASP A 49 3.92 -3.78 1.81
CA ASP A 49 2.50 -3.43 1.66
C ASP A 49 1.66 -4.64 1.27
N ARG A 50 2.11 -5.46 0.30
CA ARG A 50 1.39 -6.68 -0.08
C ARG A 50 1.33 -7.69 1.05
N ASN A 51 2.42 -7.91 1.78
CA ASN A 51 2.41 -8.84 2.89
C ASN A 51 1.49 -8.38 4.03
N ARG A 52 1.47 -7.08 4.34
CA ARG A 52 0.52 -6.50 5.32
C ARG A 52 -0.93 -6.79 4.93
N VAL A 53 -1.28 -6.60 3.66
CA VAL A 53 -2.64 -6.88 3.16
C VAL A 53 -3.00 -8.36 3.32
N VAL A 54 -2.08 -9.27 2.97
CA VAL A 54 -2.28 -10.72 3.16
C VAL A 54 -2.49 -11.06 4.63
N LEU A 55 -1.63 -10.56 5.53
CA LEU A 55 -1.74 -10.81 6.97
C LEU A 55 -3.06 -10.32 7.54
N LEU A 56 -3.50 -9.11 7.14
CA LEU A 56 -4.78 -8.56 7.59
C LEU A 56 -5.95 -9.41 7.11
N ASN A 57 -5.94 -9.86 5.85
CA ASN A 57 -7.00 -10.71 5.30
C ASN A 57 -7.09 -12.05 6.05
N GLN A 58 -5.95 -12.70 6.30
CA GLN A 58 -5.89 -13.97 7.04
C GLN A 58 -6.31 -13.80 8.50
N TYR A 59 -5.87 -12.73 9.16
CA TYR A 59 -6.27 -12.41 10.53
C TYR A 59 -7.79 -12.20 10.64
N LEU A 60 -8.37 -11.39 9.74
CA LEU A 60 -9.81 -11.13 9.72
C LEU A 60 -10.60 -12.40 9.44
N TYR A 61 -10.17 -13.19 8.46
CA TYR A 61 -10.80 -14.47 8.14
C TYR A 61 -10.81 -15.39 9.36
N HIS A 62 -9.67 -15.55 10.04
CA HIS A 62 -9.56 -16.39 11.22
C HIS A 62 -10.39 -15.85 12.40
N ARG A 63 -10.46 -14.53 12.58
CA ARG A 63 -11.28 -13.90 13.63
C ARG A 63 -12.77 -14.15 13.38
N PHE A 64 -13.25 -13.89 12.16
CA PHE A 64 -14.65 -14.15 11.80
C PHE A 64 -15.00 -15.63 11.79
N ALA A 65 -14.06 -16.51 11.40
CA ALA A 65 -14.26 -17.96 11.49
C ALA A 65 -14.48 -18.40 12.94
N ARG A 66 -13.72 -17.85 13.89
CA ARG A 66 -13.91 -18.10 15.32
C ARG A 66 -15.27 -17.60 15.81
N ASP A 67 -15.72 -16.44 15.34
CA ASP A 67 -17.00 -15.85 15.74
C ASP A 67 -18.21 -16.62 15.18
N VAL A 68 -18.10 -17.22 13.98
CA VAL A 68 -19.21 -17.95 13.33
C VAL A 68 -19.25 -19.42 13.74
N SER A 69 -18.12 -20.12 13.72
CA SER A 69 -18.09 -21.58 13.92
C SER A 69 -17.97 -22.02 15.38
N GLY A 70 -17.79 -21.10 16.33
CA GLY A 70 -17.47 -21.45 17.72
C GLY A 70 -16.15 -22.23 17.84
N ASN A 71 -15.83 -22.79 19.01
CA ASN A 71 -14.57 -23.51 19.27
C ASN A 71 -14.47 -24.90 18.60
N VAL A 72 -15.08 -25.07 17.42
CA VAL A 72 -15.02 -26.33 16.67
C VAL A 72 -13.81 -26.28 15.74
N SER A 73 -12.68 -26.77 16.24
CA SER A 73 -11.56 -27.13 15.37
C SER A 73 -11.95 -28.37 14.57
N ILE A 74 -12.39 -28.19 13.32
CA ILE A 74 -12.54 -29.30 12.39
C ILE A 74 -11.13 -29.76 12.03
N ASP A 75 -10.72 -30.91 12.58
CA ASP A 75 -9.47 -31.57 12.21
C ASP A 75 -9.61 -32.16 10.80
N THR A 76 -9.21 -31.38 9.79
CA THR A 76 -9.20 -31.77 8.39
C THR A 76 -8.23 -32.92 8.09
N THR A 77 -7.35 -33.29 9.03
CA THR A 77 -6.40 -34.40 8.87
C THR A 77 -7.09 -35.76 8.94
N SER A 78 -8.14 -35.89 9.77
CA SER A 78 -8.82 -37.16 10.02
C SER A 78 -10.12 -37.32 9.22
N ARG A 79 -10.71 -36.23 8.72
CA ARG A 79 -11.96 -36.25 7.92
C ARG A 79 -11.94 -35.19 6.81
N PRO A 80 -11.45 -35.53 5.60
CA PRO A 80 -11.41 -34.60 4.47
C PRO A 80 -12.81 -34.20 3.97
N CYS A 81 -13.81 -35.05 4.24
CA CYS A 81 -15.21 -34.81 3.97
C CYS A 81 -15.99 -35.15 5.26
N GLY A 82 -16.59 -34.15 5.91
CA GLY A 82 -17.52 -34.38 7.03
C GLY A 82 -18.76 -35.14 6.57
N ASN A 83 -19.65 -35.50 7.50
CA ASN A 83 -20.97 -36.04 7.14
C ASN A 83 -21.76 -35.01 6.31
N GLU A 84 -22.54 -35.44 5.32
CA GLU A 84 -23.28 -34.54 4.40
C GLU A 84 -24.22 -33.56 5.12
N SER A 85 -24.74 -33.92 6.29
CA SER A 85 -25.55 -33.04 7.15
C SER A 85 -24.74 -31.90 7.79
N ASP A 86 -23.44 -32.07 8.00
CA ASP A 86 -22.51 -31.04 8.50
C ASP A 86 -21.83 -30.26 7.36
N LEU A 87 -21.84 -30.79 6.13
CA LEU A 87 -21.30 -30.09 4.96
C LEU A 87 -22.16 -28.89 4.56
N ALA A 88 -23.49 -29.03 4.61
CA ALA A 88 -24.39 -27.94 4.23
C ALA A 88 -24.29 -26.74 5.19
N SER A 89 -24.12 -26.99 6.49
CA SER A 89 -23.86 -25.94 7.49
C SER A 89 -22.46 -25.35 7.33
N SER A 90 -21.43 -26.18 7.13
CA SER A 90 -20.04 -25.72 6.96
C SER A 90 -19.80 -24.91 5.68
N GLU A 91 -20.45 -25.25 4.56
CA GLU A 91 -20.39 -24.45 3.32
C GLU A 91 -21.10 -23.09 3.49
N SER A 92 -22.24 -23.08 4.21
CA SER A 92 -22.95 -21.84 4.54
C SER A 92 -22.15 -20.94 5.51
N ASP A 93 -21.40 -21.54 6.44
CA ASP A 93 -20.59 -20.82 7.42
C ASP A 93 -19.32 -20.25 6.78
N THR A 94 -18.61 -21.03 5.96
CA THR A 94 -17.41 -20.56 5.23
C THR A 94 -17.74 -19.42 4.27
N SER A 95 -18.82 -19.54 3.50
CA SER A 95 -19.28 -18.47 2.61
C SER A 95 -19.71 -17.21 3.38
N ARG A 96 -20.32 -17.38 4.56
CA ARG A 96 -20.66 -16.26 5.47
C ARG A 96 -19.42 -15.56 6.03
N VAL A 97 -18.42 -16.31 6.51
CA VAL A 97 -17.15 -15.77 7.02
C VAL A 97 -16.43 -15.01 5.92
N GLN A 98 -16.34 -15.58 4.72
CA GLN A 98 -15.73 -14.93 3.57
C GLN A 98 -16.45 -13.62 3.21
N ARG A 99 -17.79 -13.62 3.23
CA ARG A 99 -18.59 -12.42 2.95
C ARG A 99 -18.36 -11.31 3.97
N MET A 100 -18.34 -11.64 5.26
CA MET A 100 -18.09 -10.66 6.33
C MET A 100 -16.67 -10.09 6.24
N THR A 101 -15.69 -10.97 6.08
CA THR A 101 -14.28 -10.59 5.88
C THR A 101 -14.13 -9.64 4.70
N SER A 102 -14.66 -10.03 3.53
CA SER A 102 -14.56 -9.25 2.30
C SER A 102 -15.24 -7.89 2.42
N SER A 103 -16.44 -7.84 3.02
CA SER A 103 -17.17 -6.58 3.27
C SER A 103 -16.36 -5.62 4.15
N MET A 104 -15.75 -6.13 5.22
CA MET A 104 -14.94 -5.31 6.13
C MET A 104 -13.67 -4.79 5.45
N ILE A 105 -12.96 -5.64 4.71
CA ILE A 105 -11.78 -5.24 3.93
C ILE A 105 -12.15 -4.18 2.90
N MET A 106 -13.27 -4.37 2.18
CA MET A 106 -13.74 -3.41 1.20
C MET A 106 -13.99 -2.03 1.84
N ASN A 107 -14.62 -1.99 3.00
CA ASN A 107 -14.82 -0.74 3.74
C ASN A 107 -13.49 -0.09 4.16
N PHE A 108 -12.53 -0.87 4.66
CA PHE A 108 -11.20 -0.36 5.00
C PHE A 108 -10.48 0.24 3.79
N GLU A 109 -10.44 -0.48 2.68
CA GLU A 109 -9.77 -0.03 1.45
C GLU A 109 -10.46 1.20 0.86
N LEU A 110 -11.79 1.31 0.93
CA LEU A 110 -12.50 2.51 0.51
C LEU A 110 -12.12 3.72 1.35
N VAL A 111 -12.11 3.59 2.68
CA VAL A 111 -11.73 4.68 3.59
C VAL A 111 -10.29 5.11 3.36
N VAL A 112 -9.36 4.14 3.30
CA VAL A 112 -7.93 4.42 3.08
C VAL A 112 -7.70 5.04 1.70
N SER A 113 -8.40 4.56 0.66
CA SER A 113 -8.25 5.10 -0.70
C SER A 113 -8.79 6.53 -0.80
N LEU A 114 -9.98 6.80 -0.26
CA LEU A 114 -10.59 8.13 -0.28
C LEU A 114 -9.73 9.14 0.47
N LEU A 115 -9.36 8.82 1.72
CA LEU A 115 -8.52 9.69 2.53
C LEU A 115 -7.10 9.78 1.96
N GLY A 116 -6.57 8.67 1.43
CA GLY A 116 -5.24 8.60 0.80
C GLY A 116 -5.14 9.46 -0.46
N VAL A 117 -6.18 9.52 -1.29
CA VAL A 117 -6.21 10.43 -2.45
C VAL A 117 -6.20 11.88 -1.98
N LEU A 118 -7.02 12.23 -0.98
CA LEU A 118 -7.02 13.59 -0.42
C LEU A 118 -5.65 13.93 0.19
N GLY A 119 -5.13 13.06 1.06
CA GLY A 119 -3.83 13.24 1.72
C GLY A 119 -2.67 13.32 0.73
N SER A 120 -2.68 12.49 -0.32
CA SER A 120 -1.66 12.52 -1.37
C SER A 120 -1.73 13.78 -2.24
N LEU A 121 -2.93 14.32 -2.48
CA LEU A 121 -3.09 15.61 -3.15
C LEU A 121 -2.49 16.74 -2.33
N PHE A 122 -2.79 16.79 -1.03
CA PHE A 122 -2.18 17.75 -0.11
C PHE A 122 -0.65 17.59 -0.10
N LEU A 123 -0.12 16.38 0.11
CA LEU A 123 1.32 16.12 0.05
C LEU A 123 1.94 16.52 -1.29
N GLY A 124 1.23 16.32 -2.39
CA GLY A 124 1.65 16.73 -3.73
C GLY A 124 1.77 18.25 -3.87
N THR A 125 0.83 19.02 -3.33
CA THR A 125 0.89 20.49 -3.35
C THR A 125 2.00 21.04 -2.46
N PHE A 126 2.20 20.44 -1.29
CA PHE A 126 3.23 20.85 -0.33
C PHE A 126 4.62 20.27 -0.65
N SER A 127 4.72 19.39 -1.65
CA SER A 127 5.95 18.76 -2.16
C SER A 127 7.08 19.75 -2.44
N THR A 128 6.73 20.92 -2.95
CA THR A 128 7.67 21.96 -3.36
C THR A 128 8.38 22.60 -2.17
N SER A 129 7.76 22.57 -0.99
CA SER A 129 8.28 23.21 0.23
C SER A 129 8.92 22.21 1.20
N LEU A 130 8.37 20.99 1.34
CA LEU A 130 8.84 19.99 2.32
C LEU A 130 10.10 19.22 1.90
N GLY A 131 10.56 19.38 0.66
CA GLY A 131 11.68 18.63 0.13
C GLY A 131 11.34 17.17 -0.17
N ARG A 132 12.11 16.55 -1.08
CA ARG A 132 11.80 15.20 -1.60
C ARG A 132 11.84 14.09 -0.53
N LYS A 133 12.64 14.25 0.52
CA LYS A 133 12.78 13.23 1.59
C LYS A 133 11.57 13.20 2.53
N ALA A 134 11.06 14.36 2.96
CA ALA A 134 9.92 14.43 3.87
C ALA A 134 8.64 13.87 3.24
N GLN A 135 8.47 14.05 1.93
CA GLN A 135 7.33 13.51 1.20
C GLN A 135 7.28 11.98 1.17
N LEU A 136 8.42 11.30 1.30
CA LEU A 136 8.45 9.84 1.43
C LEU A 136 8.30 9.39 2.88
N LEU A 137 8.81 10.16 3.84
CA LEU A 137 8.73 9.82 5.27
C LEU A 137 7.31 9.93 5.84
N ILE A 138 6.52 10.92 5.38
CA ILE A 138 5.16 11.13 5.91
C ILE A 138 4.26 9.90 5.65
N PRO A 139 4.13 9.38 4.41
CA PRO A 139 3.31 8.19 4.19
C PRO A 139 3.85 6.96 4.91
N ILE A 140 5.18 6.78 5.02
CA ILE A 140 5.78 5.66 5.76
C ILE A 140 5.35 5.68 7.22
N SER A 141 5.30 6.86 7.86
CA SER A 141 4.81 6.99 9.23
C SER A 141 3.36 6.54 9.38
N GLY A 142 2.50 6.85 8.40
CA GLY A 142 1.12 6.36 8.37
C GLY A 142 1.01 4.85 8.26
N TYR A 143 1.87 4.23 7.45
CA TYR A 143 2.00 2.78 7.36
C TYR A 143 2.46 2.14 8.67
N THR A 144 3.40 2.76 9.38
CA THR A 144 3.84 2.29 10.70
C THR A 144 2.71 2.36 11.71
N VAL A 145 1.94 3.46 11.74
CA VAL A 145 0.76 3.60 12.61
C VAL A 145 -0.28 2.54 12.30
N ARG A 146 -0.53 2.26 11.01
CA ARG A 146 -1.41 1.16 10.58
C ARG A 146 -0.92 -0.18 11.10
N ALA A 147 0.36 -0.50 10.93
CA ALA A 147 0.93 -1.75 11.40
C ALA A 147 0.83 -1.90 12.92
N LEU A 148 1.12 -0.83 13.68
CA LEU A 148 0.96 -0.80 15.13
C LEU A 148 -0.49 -0.99 15.56
N SER A 149 -1.45 -0.40 14.83
CA SER A 149 -2.88 -0.60 15.12
C SER A 149 -3.32 -2.06 14.95
N ILE A 150 -2.83 -2.73 13.91
CA ILE A 150 -3.11 -4.16 13.67
C ILE A 150 -2.48 -4.99 14.79
N LEU A 151 -1.23 -4.70 15.16
CA LEU A 151 -0.53 -5.42 16.22
C LEU A 151 -1.23 -5.23 17.58
N ALA A 152 -1.64 -4.02 17.90
CA ALA A 152 -2.39 -3.71 19.11
C ALA A 152 -3.70 -4.50 19.17
N VAL A 153 -4.48 -4.49 18.08
CA VAL A 153 -5.75 -5.23 18.00
C VAL A 153 -5.53 -6.74 18.13
N ALA A 154 -4.47 -7.27 17.52
CA ALA A 154 -4.12 -8.68 17.61
C ALA A 154 -3.65 -9.09 19.02
N PHE A 155 -2.90 -8.24 19.73
CA PHE A 155 -2.31 -8.57 21.04
C PHE A 155 -3.31 -8.44 22.19
N TRP A 156 -4.17 -7.41 22.15
CA TRP A 156 -5.18 -7.16 23.19
C TRP A 156 -6.57 -7.73 22.87
N ASP A 157 -6.73 -8.41 21.74
CA ASP A 157 -8.00 -8.96 21.27
C ASP A 157 -9.15 -7.94 21.19
N LEU A 158 -8.80 -6.69 20.83
CA LEU A 158 -9.70 -5.55 20.76
C LEU A 158 -10.78 -5.73 19.67
N PRO A 159 -11.91 -5.00 19.76
CA PRO A 159 -12.91 -5.03 18.71
C PRO A 159 -12.33 -4.50 17.40
N LEU A 160 -12.69 -5.15 16.28
CA LEU A 160 -12.19 -4.85 14.93
C LEU A 160 -12.41 -3.38 14.51
N SER A 161 -13.34 -2.66 15.16
CA SER A 161 -13.56 -1.24 14.96
C SER A 161 -12.31 -0.38 15.18
N TRP A 162 -11.40 -0.77 16.08
CA TRP A 162 -10.14 -0.03 16.32
C TRP A 162 -9.21 -0.02 15.12
N LEU A 163 -9.35 -0.98 14.20
CA LEU A 163 -8.60 -0.96 12.95
C LEU A 163 -8.97 0.26 12.09
N TYR A 164 -10.17 0.82 12.19
CA TYR A 164 -10.50 2.04 11.43
C TYR A 164 -9.64 3.24 11.82
N VAL A 165 -9.17 3.32 13.08
CA VAL A 165 -8.29 4.40 13.53
C VAL A 165 -6.98 4.37 12.75
N GLY A 166 -6.39 3.18 12.57
CA GLY A 166 -5.21 2.99 11.75
C GLY A 166 -5.44 3.30 10.27
N CYS A 167 -6.61 2.93 9.71
CA CYS A 167 -6.99 3.27 8.33
C CYS A 167 -7.01 4.78 8.11
N VAL A 168 -7.68 5.50 9.02
CA VAL A 168 -7.87 6.94 8.90
C VAL A 168 -6.54 7.67 9.03
N ALA A 169 -5.69 7.26 9.99
CA ALA A 169 -4.36 7.82 10.16
C ALA A 169 -3.49 7.60 8.91
N GLU A 170 -3.46 6.38 8.37
CA GLU A 170 -2.73 6.05 7.13
C GLU A 170 -3.23 6.88 5.94
N GLY A 171 -4.55 6.97 5.78
CA GLY A 171 -5.18 7.72 4.69
C GLY A 171 -4.84 9.21 4.74
N ILE A 172 -4.96 9.86 5.91
CA ILE A 172 -4.66 11.30 6.06
C ILE A 172 -3.17 11.59 5.74
N MET A 173 -2.27 10.68 6.10
CA MET A 173 -0.84 10.78 5.78
C MET A 173 -0.50 10.49 4.30
N GLY A 174 -1.51 10.25 3.46
CA GLY A 174 -1.40 10.09 2.02
C GLY A 174 -1.42 8.63 1.53
N GLY A 175 -1.34 7.66 2.43
CA GLY A 175 -1.40 6.22 2.13
C GLY A 175 -0.45 5.77 1.00
N ALA A 176 -0.80 4.65 0.37
CA ALA A 176 -0.07 4.13 -0.79
C ALA A 176 0.07 5.17 -1.94
N PRO A 177 -0.99 5.91 -2.33
CA PRO A 177 -0.91 6.90 -3.39
C PRO A 177 0.15 7.98 -3.16
N GLY A 178 0.33 8.43 -1.91
CA GLY A 178 1.34 9.42 -1.54
C GLY A 178 2.78 8.93 -1.75
N VAL A 179 3.06 7.66 -1.40
CA VAL A 179 4.36 7.03 -1.65
C VAL A 179 4.65 6.96 -3.15
N TYR A 180 3.69 6.45 -3.93
CA TYR A 180 3.86 6.31 -5.38
C TYR A 180 4.05 7.67 -6.06
N LEU A 181 3.30 8.68 -5.63
CA LEU A 181 3.46 10.05 -6.11
C LEU A 181 4.88 10.57 -5.83
N GLY A 182 5.40 10.38 -4.61
CA GLY A 182 6.75 10.77 -4.25
C GLY A 182 7.82 10.06 -5.09
N VAL A 183 7.67 8.75 -5.31
CA VAL A 183 8.56 7.94 -6.14
C VAL A 183 8.54 8.41 -7.60
N PHE A 184 7.36 8.64 -8.18
CA PHE A 184 7.22 9.13 -9.55
C PHE A 184 7.79 10.53 -9.73
N LEU A 185 7.60 11.41 -8.75
CA LEU A 185 8.22 12.73 -8.76
C LEU A 185 9.75 12.59 -8.72
N TYR A 186 10.30 11.77 -7.81
CA TYR A 186 11.74 11.54 -7.72
C TYR A 186 12.34 10.96 -9.01
N VAL A 187 11.71 9.95 -9.59
CA VAL A 187 12.14 9.37 -10.88
C VAL A 187 12.08 10.43 -11.99
N SER A 188 11.05 11.27 -11.99
CA SER A 188 10.96 12.39 -12.94
C SER A 188 12.03 13.46 -12.73
N ASP A 189 12.59 13.57 -11.52
CA ASP A 189 13.67 14.49 -11.22
C ASP A 189 15.02 13.99 -11.73
N ILE A 190 15.30 12.70 -11.58
CA ILE A 190 16.58 12.10 -11.98
C ILE A 190 16.63 11.71 -13.46
N THR A 191 15.48 11.64 -14.15
CA THR A 191 15.43 11.37 -15.59
C THR A 191 15.35 12.65 -16.43
N PRO A 192 16.05 12.69 -17.58
CA PRO A 192 15.94 13.80 -18.52
C PRO A 192 14.54 13.81 -19.16
N ARG A 193 14.06 15.00 -19.58
CA ARG A 193 12.68 15.27 -20.03
C ARG A 193 12.28 14.61 -21.36
N ASN A 194 13.02 13.59 -21.80
CA ASN A 194 12.90 12.89 -23.08
C ASN A 194 12.20 11.53 -22.92
N ARG A 195 12.12 10.74 -24.00
CA ARG A 195 11.59 9.34 -24.03
C ARG A 195 12.13 8.44 -22.91
N LYS A 196 13.33 8.74 -22.39
CA LYS A 196 13.96 8.05 -21.25
C LYS A 196 13.16 8.16 -19.94
N ARG A 197 12.44 9.26 -19.69
CA ARG A 197 11.57 9.41 -18.51
C ARG A 197 10.39 8.43 -18.53
N THR A 198 9.71 8.35 -19.66
CA THR A 198 8.59 7.42 -19.84
C THR A 198 9.04 5.97 -19.70
N LEU A 199 10.20 5.62 -20.27
CA LEU A 199 10.79 4.28 -20.11
C LEU A 199 11.17 3.98 -18.66
N GLY A 200 11.76 4.94 -17.93
CA GLY A 200 12.10 4.77 -16.52
C GLY A 200 10.88 4.54 -15.62
N LEU A 201 9.81 5.31 -15.85
CA LEU A 201 8.54 5.11 -15.13
C LEU A 201 7.88 3.77 -15.50
N ALA A 202 7.89 3.40 -16.78
CA ALA A 202 7.35 2.12 -17.23
C ALA A 202 8.10 0.93 -16.63
N LEU A 203 9.44 1.00 -16.55
CA LEU A 203 10.25 -0.03 -15.91
C LEU A 203 9.95 -0.14 -14.41
N LEU A 204 9.81 1.00 -13.72
CA LEU A 204 9.46 1.02 -12.30
C LEU A 204 8.09 0.38 -12.03
N GLU A 205 7.09 0.72 -12.84
CA GLU A 205 5.75 0.11 -12.70
C GLU A 205 5.75 -1.37 -13.07
N GLY A 206 6.53 -1.76 -14.08
CA GLY A 206 6.73 -3.17 -14.44
C GLY A 206 7.33 -3.99 -13.30
N ILE A 207 8.40 -3.49 -12.67
CA ILE A 207 9.03 -4.14 -11.50
C ILE A 207 8.03 -4.27 -10.36
N ARG A 208 7.30 -3.19 -10.03
CA ARG A 208 6.27 -3.20 -8.99
C ARG A 208 5.18 -4.23 -9.28
N GLY A 209 4.73 -4.34 -10.52
CA GLY A 209 3.73 -5.33 -10.94
C GLY A 209 4.23 -6.77 -10.77
N ILE A 210 5.45 -7.07 -11.22
CA ILE A 210 6.06 -8.40 -11.11
C ILE A 210 6.23 -8.79 -9.64
N MET A 211 6.79 -7.90 -8.82
CA MET A 211 6.98 -8.16 -7.39
C MET A 211 5.65 -8.34 -6.66
N GLY A 212 4.66 -7.49 -6.96
CA GLY A 212 3.32 -7.61 -6.38
C GLY A 212 2.62 -8.92 -6.73
N SER A 213 2.76 -9.40 -7.97
CA SER A 213 2.19 -10.68 -8.39
C SER A 213 2.90 -11.86 -7.70
N GLY A 214 4.23 -11.84 -7.64
CA GLY A 214 5.03 -12.91 -7.02
C GLY A 214 4.67 -13.17 -5.56
N ILE A 215 4.39 -12.12 -4.80
CA ILE A 215 4.02 -12.24 -3.37
C ILE A 215 2.64 -12.85 -3.19
N ASN A 216 1.66 -12.49 -4.03
CA ASN A 216 0.32 -13.07 -3.91
C ASN A 216 0.37 -14.59 -4.13
N ILE A 217 1.13 -15.04 -5.13
CA ILE A 217 1.33 -16.46 -5.42
C ILE A 217 2.08 -17.15 -4.26
N ALA A 218 3.17 -16.54 -3.78
CA ALA A 218 3.94 -17.07 -2.66
C ALA A 218 3.09 -17.18 -1.38
N SER A 219 2.28 -16.17 -1.09
CA SER A 219 1.41 -16.17 0.10
C SER A 219 0.37 -17.28 0.05
N GLY A 220 -0.22 -17.55 -1.12
CA GLY A 220 -1.17 -18.65 -1.31
C GLY A 220 -0.52 -20.02 -1.07
N GLN A 221 0.72 -20.20 -1.54
CA GLN A 221 1.48 -21.43 -1.30
C GLN A 221 1.94 -21.57 0.16
N MET A 222 2.28 -20.46 0.82
CA MET A 222 2.68 -20.46 2.24
C MET A 222 1.52 -20.83 3.16
N ILE A 223 0.32 -20.32 2.89
CA ILE A 223 -0.89 -20.66 3.67
C ILE A 223 -1.23 -22.15 3.57
N GLN A 224 -0.94 -22.78 2.41
CA GLN A 224 -1.21 -24.21 2.20
C GLN A 224 -0.16 -25.15 2.81
N ARG A 225 1.05 -24.68 3.11
CA ARG A 225 2.18 -25.56 3.48
C ARG A 225 2.88 -25.21 4.80
N ALA A 226 2.69 -24.03 5.37
CA ALA A 226 3.42 -23.60 6.56
C ALA A 226 2.49 -23.10 7.66
N THR A 227 2.64 -23.68 8.86
CA THR A 227 2.17 -23.10 10.12
C THR A 227 2.62 -21.63 10.21
N PHE A 228 1.73 -20.75 10.70
CA PHE A 228 1.74 -19.27 10.81
C PHE A 228 3.09 -18.51 11.02
N LEU A 229 4.20 -19.18 11.33
CA LEU A 229 5.49 -18.62 11.75
C LEU A 229 6.45 -18.25 10.60
N VAL A 230 6.33 -18.89 9.43
CA VAL A 230 7.27 -18.67 8.30
C VAL A 230 7.04 -17.35 7.54
N PRO A 231 5.80 -16.85 7.33
CA PRO A 231 5.60 -15.53 6.73
C PRO A 231 6.15 -14.38 7.58
N ALA A 232 6.13 -14.54 8.91
CA ALA A 232 6.60 -13.53 9.86
C ALA A 232 8.14 -13.35 9.85
N SER A 233 8.90 -14.41 9.61
CA SER A 233 10.37 -14.32 9.51
C SER A 233 10.83 -13.66 8.21
N PHE A 234 10.11 -13.86 7.10
CA PHE A 234 10.42 -13.19 5.83
C PHE A 234 10.20 -11.67 5.90
N THR A 235 9.21 -11.21 6.68
CA THR A 235 9.04 -9.78 6.96
C THR A 235 10.12 -9.18 7.85
N ALA A 236 10.62 -9.94 8.82
CA ALA A 236 11.64 -9.45 9.75
C ALA A 236 12.96 -9.13 9.03
N SER A 237 13.35 -9.96 8.05
CA SER A 237 14.58 -9.74 7.27
C SER A 237 14.52 -8.50 6.36
N GLY A 238 13.31 -8.09 5.93
CA GLY A 238 13.12 -6.86 5.15
C GLY A 238 13.16 -5.59 5.99
N ALA A 239 12.77 -5.65 7.26
CA ALA A 239 12.76 -4.53 8.19
C ALA A 239 14.15 -4.23 8.80
N THR A 240 15.06 -5.22 8.84
CA THR A 240 16.41 -5.09 9.43
C THR A 240 17.50 -4.61 8.48
N LEU A 241 17.16 -4.26 7.24
CA LEU A 241 18.12 -3.77 6.22
C LEU A 241 18.05 -2.24 6.00
N TRP A 242 17.66 -1.52 7.05
CA TRP A 242 17.91 -0.08 7.21
C TRP A 242 18.64 0.17 8.53
#